data_AF-A0A077Z1X3-F1
#
_entry.id   AF-A0A077Z1X3-F1
#
_cell.length_a   1.000
_cell.length_b   1.000
_cell.length_c   1.000
_cell.angle_alpha   90.00
_cell.angle_beta   90.00
_cell.angle_gamma   90.00
#
_symmetry.space_group_name_H-M   'P 1'
#
loop_
_entity.id
_entity.type
_entity.pdbx_description
1 polymer ?
#
loop_
_entity_poly.entity_id
_entity_poly.type
_entity_poly.pdbx_seq_one_letter_code
_entity_poly.pdbx_strand_id
1 'polypeptide(L)'
;MAITDVDPENKSYYGCETLHLLQTNGDACLIILGKDGGPIHAVQWHPESKEFCVVHGPMPAKATLFDLRANAIFNFQPSQRNDVHFNSFGNHILSRLPLVLQL
;
A
#
# COMPACT_ATOMS: atom_id res chain seq x y z
N MET A 1 -18.70 17.04 -18.47
CA MET A 1 -18.98 15.70 -17.93
C MET A 1 -17.88 14.79 -18.41
N ALA A 2 -17.07 14.22 -17.51
CA ALA A 2 -16.15 13.15 -17.87
C ALA A 2 -16.93 11.84 -17.83
N ILE A 3 -17.14 11.22 -18.99
CA ILE A 3 -17.64 9.85 -19.06
C ILE A 3 -16.44 8.95 -18.81
N THR A 4 -16.43 8.29 -17.65
CA THR A 4 -15.60 7.11 -17.45
C THR A 4 -16.39 5.95 -17.99
N ASP A 5 -15.94 5.37 -19.10
CA ASP A 5 -16.41 4.06 -19.52
C ASP A 5 -16.19 3.09 -18.35
N VAL A 6 -17.18 2.28 -18.01
CA VAL A 6 -17.12 1.38 -16.85
C VAL A 6 -17.25 -0.02 -17.40
N ASP A 7 -16.21 -0.83 -17.24
CA ASP A 7 -16.25 -2.24 -17.62
C ASP A 7 -17.41 -2.95 -16.90
N PRO A 8 -17.98 -4.03 -17.47
CA PRO A 8 -19.10 -4.76 -16.87
C PRO A 8 -18.83 -5.31 -15.45
N GLU A 9 -17.57 -5.33 -15.00
CA GLU A 9 -17.18 -5.65 -13.62
C GLU A 9 -17.28 -4.45 -12.65
N ASN A 10 -17.75 -3.29 -13.12
CA ASN A 10 -17.79 -2.04 -12.37
C ASN A 10 -16.41 -1.62 -11.82
N LYS A 11 -15.33 -2.05 -12.48
CA LYS A 11 -13.96 -1.65 -12.17
C LYS A 11 -13.57 -0.48 -13.04
N SER A 12 -12.97 0.53 -12.43
CA SER A 12 -12.47 1.70 -13.15
C SER A 12 -11.35 1.27 -14.10
N TYR A 13 -11.29 1.82 -15.32
CA TYR A 13 -10.23 1.55 -16.31
C TYR A 13 -8.79 1.84 -15.83
N TYR A 14 -8.64 2.56 -14.71
CA TYR A 14 -7.38 2.84 -14.02
C TYR A 14 -7.18 2.02 -12.73
N GLY A 15 -8.07 1.06 -12.44
CA GLY A 15 -8.38 0.60 -11.08
C GLY A 15 -7.71 -0.68 -10.61
N CYS A 16 -6.73 -1.23 -11.33
CA CYS A 16 -5.98 -2.40 -10.90
C CYS A 16 -4.49 -2.04 -10.79
N GLU A 17 -4.08 -1.59 -9.61
CA GLU A 17 -2.67 -1.41 -9.29
C GLU A 17 -2.10 -2.73 -8.74
N THR A 18 -1.02 -3.22 -9.37
CA THR A 18 -0.30 -4.39 -8.89
C THR A 18 1.02 -3.98 -8.27
N LEU A 19 1.35 -4.59 -7.13
CA LEU A 19 2.62 -4.38 -6.46
C LEU A 19 3.53 -5.58 -6.68
N HIS A 20 4.73 -5.33 -7.21
CA HIS A 20 5.74 -6.35 -7.45
C HIS A 20 6.97 -6.07 -6.59
N LEU A 21 7.45 -7.10 -5.90
CA LEU A 21 8.73 -7.10 -5.21
C LEU A 21 9.81 -7.61 -6.15
N LEU A 22 10.81 -6.79 -6.43
CA LEU A 22 11.98 -7.15 -7.23
C LEU A 22 13.16 -7.45 -6.33
N GLN A 23 13.78 -8.61 -6.51
CA GLN A 23 14.97 -9.03 -5.78
C GLN A 23 16.23 -8.85 -6.63
N THR A 24 17.39 -8.71 -5.97
CA THR A 24 18.68 -8.47 -6.63
C THR A 24 19.18 -9.65 -7.47
N ASN A 25 18.63 -10.84 -7.26
CA ASN A 25 18.91 -12.04 -8.04
C ASN A 25 18.13 -12.09 -9.37
N GLY A 26 17.26 -11.11 -9.63
CA GLY A 26 16.40 -11.07 -10.83
C GLY A 26 15.03 -11.71 -10.64
N ASP A 27 14.75 -12.30 -9.47
CA ASP A 27 13.41 -12.83 -9.17
C ASP A 27 12.42 -11.68 -8.90
N ALA A 28 11.18 -11.90 -9.30
CA ALA A 28 10.06 -11.01 -9.04
C ALA A 28 8.93 -11.77 -8.35
N CYS A 29 8.39 -11.20 -7.28
CA CYS A 29 7.24 -11.75 -6.56
C CYS A 29 6.06 -10.79 -6.63
N LEU A 30 4.88 -11.29 -6.96
CA LEU A 30 3.64 -10.51 -6.91
C LEU A 30 3.16 -10.41 -5.46
N ILE A 31 2.91 -9.19 -4.99
CA ILE A 31 2.33 -8.96 -3.67
C ILE A 31 0.81 -8.97 -3.77
N ILE A 32 0.18 -9.91 -3.08
CA ILE A 32 -1.28 -10.01 -3.03
C ILE A 32 -1.81 -9.12 -1.90
N LEU A 33 -2.40 -7.97 -2.28
CA LEU A 33 -2.99 -7.00 -1.35
C LEU A 33 -4.39 -7.41 -0.84
N GLY A 34 -4.89 -8.57 -1.25
CA GLY A 34 -6.20 -9.11 -0.86
C GLY A 34 -7.37 -8.54 -1.66
N LYS A 35 -8.60 -8.90 -1.27
CA LYS A 35 -9.85 -8.43 -1.93
C LYS A 35 -10.08 -6.93 -1.82
N ASP A 36 -9.49 -6.31 -0.79
CA ASP A 36 -9.48 -4.85 -0.60
C ASP A 36 -8.27 -4.19 -1.27
N GLY A 37 -7.61 -4.91 -2.20
CA GLY A 37 -6.54 -4.41 -3.07
C GLY A 37 -7.07 -3.31 -3.98
N GLY A 38 -7.32 -2.15 -3.37
CA GLY A 38 -7.58 -0.90 -4.04
C GLY A 38 -6.27 -0.16 -4.29
N PRO A 39 -6.32 1.16 -4.48
CA PRO A 39 -5.15 1.94 -4.81
C PRO A 39 -4.08 1.86 -3.70
N ILE A 40 -2.83 1.92 -4.11
CA ILE A 40 -1.64 2.00 -3.27
C ILE A 40 -1.37 3.48 -3.02
N HIS A 41 -1.54 3.91 -1.76
CA HIS A 41 -1.33 5.30 -1.38
C HIS A 41 0.14 5.61 -1.11
N ALA A 42 0.85 4.67 -0.50
CA ALA A 42 2.27 4.84 -0.17
C ALA A 42 2.96 3.48 0.01
N VAL A 43 4.26 3.44 -0.32
CA VAL A 43 5.16 2.33 -0.05
C VAL A 43 6.41 2.90 0.60
N GLN A 44 6.80 2.34 1.74
CA GLN A 44 8.01 2.75 2.44
C GLN A 44 8.82 1.52 2.85
N TRP A 45 10.10 1.57 2.55
CA TRP A 45 11.07 0.58 2.98
C TRP A 45 11.56 0.84 4.40
N HIS A 46 11.76 -0.23 5.15
CA HIS A 46 12.56 -0.19 6.38
C HIS A 46 13.99 0.27 6.03
N PRO A 47 14.65 1.10 6.86
CA PRO A 47 15.97 1.66 6.56
C PRO A 47 17.05 0.61 6.27
N GLU A 48 16.94 -0.59 6.87
CA GLU A 48 17.84 -1.73 6.59
C GLU A 48 17.34 -2.68 5.48
N SER A 49 16.29 -2.31 4.74
CA SER A 49 15.72 -3.10 3.63
C SER A 49 15.35 -4.54 3.98
N LYS A 50 14.98 -4.81 5.25
CA LYS A 50 14.55 -6.14 5.72
C LYS A 50 13.04 -6.39 5.54
N GLU A 51 12.27 -5.31 5.48
CA GLU A 51 10.81 -5.32 5.37
C GLU A 51 10.36 -3.99 4.76
N PHE A 52 9.09 -3.91 4.36
CA PHE A 52 8.49 -2.69 3.82
C PHE A 52 7.01 -2.62 4.19
N CYS A 53 6.53 -1.40 4.39
CA CYS A 53 5.13 -1.14 4.69
C CYS A 53 4.43 -0.57 3.45
N VAL A 54 3.22 -1.05 3.20
CA VAL A 54 2.36 -0.61 2.10
C VAL A 54 1.06 -0.08 2.68
N VAL A 55 0.66 1.12 2.27
CA VAL A 55 -0.66 1.68 2.55
C VAL A 55 -1.53 1.47 1.31
N HIS A 56 -2.63 0.75 1.44
CA HIS A 56 -3.46 0.35 0.30
C HIS A 56 -4.94 0.26 0.64
N GLY A 57 -5.76 0.25 -0.40
CA GLY A 57 -7.21 0.05 -0.33
C GLY A 57 -8.01 1.35 -0.26
N PRO A 58 -9.35 1.26 -0.30
CA PRO A 58 -10.23 2.41 -0.19
C PRO A 58 -10.09 3.10 1.18
N MET A 59 -10.25 4.42 1.21
CA MET A 59 -10.20 5.17 2.47
C MET A 59 -11.41 4.85 3.36
N PRO A 60 -11.23 4.56 4.66
CA PRO A 60 -9.96 4.56 5.42
C PRO A 60 -9.03 3.39 5.05
N ALA A 61 -7.81 3.72 4.62
CA ALA A 61 -6.86 2.77 4.06
C ALA A 61 -6.25 1.84 5.14
N LYS A 62 -5.89 0.64 4.69
CA LYS A 62 -5.17 -0.34 5.49
C LYS A 62 -3.67 -0.14 5.29
N ALA A 63 -2.88 -0.45 6.31
CA ALA A 63 -1.44 -0.60 6.14
C ALA A 63 -1.02 -2.04 6.45
N THR A 64 -0.14 -2.60 5.63
CA THR A 64 0.38 -3.96 5.80
C THR A 64 1.91 -3.93 5.71
N LEU A 65 2.55 -4.55 6.68
CA LEU A 65 3.99 -4.77 6.73
C LEU A 65 4.31 -6.11 6.07
N PHE A 66 5.26 -6.11 5.13
CA PHE A 66 5.66 -7.27 4.34
C PHE A 66 7.14 -7.60 4.54
N ASP A 67 7.46 -8.88 4.49
CA ASP A 67 8.84 -9.38 4.45
C ASP A 67 9.43 -9.35 3.01
N LEU A 68 10.71 -9.68 2.88
CA LEU A 68 11.40 -9.81 1.58
C LEU A 68 10.92 -10.99 0.71
N ARG A 69 9.94 -11.75 1.16
CA ARG A 69 9.30 -12.85 0.42
C ARG A 69 7.85 -12.50 0.07
N ALA A 70 7.46 -11.23 0.21
CA ALA A 70 6.11 -10.73 -0.03
C ALA A 70 5.02 -11.32 0.89
N ASN A 71 5.39 -11.87 2.04
CA ASN A 71 4.44 -12.33 3.05
C ASN A 71 4.04 -11.18 3.98
N ALA A 72 2.75 -11.06 4.27
CA ALA A 72 2.26 -10.10 5.24
C ALA A 72 2.66 -10.52 6.67
N ILE A 73 3.54 -9.73 7.30
CA ILE A 73 3.99 -9.90 8.69
C ILE A 73 2.93 -9.35 9.64
N PHE A 74 2.43 -8.15 9.36
CA PHE A 74 1.51 -7.45 10.23
C PHE A 74 0.51 -6.62 9.44
N ASN A 75 -0.73 -6.54 9.95
CA ASN A 75 -1.79 -5.74 9.35
C ASN A 75 -2.26 -4.70 10.36
N PHE A 76 -2.02 -3.42 10.05
CA PHE A 76 -2.59 -2.31 10.80
C PHE A 76 -4.10 -2.20 10.50
N GLN A 77 -4.86 -1.80 11.51
CA GLN A 77 -6.29 -1.57 11.35
C GLN A 77 -6.55 -0.41 10.35
N PRO A 78 -7.69 -0.43 9.62
CA PRO A 78 -8.07 0.67 8.75
C PRO A 78 -8.05 2.01 9.49
N SER A 79 -7.46 3.05 8.90
CA SER A 79 -7.53 4.43 9.41
C SER A 79 -7.40 5.42 8.27
N GLN A 80 -7.75 6.67 8.50
CA GLN A 80 -7.52 7.76 7.57
C GLN A 80 -6.02 8.03 7.49
N ARG A 81 -5.26 7.23 6.73
CA ARG A 81 -3.82 7.40 6.55
C ARG A 81 -3.49 7.31 5.07
N ASN A 82 -2.63 8.20 4.59
CA ASN A 82 -2.22 8.23 3.18
C ASN A 82 -0.70 8.07 3.00
N ASP A 83 0.07 8.08 4.08
CA ASP A 83 1.52 8.00 4.04
C ASP A 83 2.06 7.23 5.26
N VAL A 84 3.25 6.66 5.11
CA VAL A 84 3.93 5.87 6.14
C VAL A 84 5.43 6.08 6.10
N HIS A 85 6.04 6.27 7.26
CA HIS A 85 7.49 6.49 7.41
C HIS A 85 8.06 5.63 8.52
N PHE A 86 9.23 5.05 8.28
CA PHE A 86 10.04 4.47 9.34
C PHE A 86 10.94 5.56 9.92
N ASN A 87 11.20 5.49 11.22
CA ASN A 87 12.30 6.26 11.79
C ASN A 87 13.65 5.71 11.30
N SER A 88 14.73 6.48 11.45
CA SER A 88 16.07 6.09 10.96
C SER A 88 16.60 4.79 11.58
N PHE A 89 16.12 4.42 12.77
CA PHE A 89 16.47 3.17 13.45
C PHE A 89 15.60 1.98 13.03
N GLY A 90 14.51 2.22 12.30
CA GLY A 90 13.60 1.18 11.80
C GLY A 90 12.63 0.58 12.82
N ASN A 91 12.74 0.93 14.10
CA ASN A 91 11.93 0.36 15.18
C ASN A 91 10.57 1.04 15.40
N HIS A 92 10.30 2.18 14.76
CA HIS A 92 9.01 2.85 14.84
C HIS A 92 8.47 3.22 13.46
N ILE A 93 7.16 3.04 13.29
CA ILE A 93 6.42 3.40 12.08
C ILE A 93 5.48 4.55 12.42
N LEU A 94 5.63 5.66 11.71
CA LEU A 94 4.73 6.82 11.74
C LEU A 94 3.82 6.75 10.53
N SER A 95 2.50 6.77 10.74
CA SER A 95 1.53 6.93 9.65
C SER A 95 0.92 8.32 9.69
N ARG A 96 0.90 9.03 8.56
CA ARG A 96 0.34 10.38 8.46
C ARG A 96 -1.16 10.30 8.20
N LEU A 97 -1.95 11.04 8.98
CA LEU A 97 -3.35 11.30 8.65
C LEU A 97 -3.39 12.37 7.53
N PRO A 98 -4.19 12.19 6.46
CA PRO A 98 -4.33 13.23 5.46
C PRO A 98 -5.00 14.44 6.11
N LEU A 99 -4.33 15.59 6.02
CA LEU A 99 -4.94 16.90 6.28
C LEU A 99 -5.91 17.20 5.13
N VAL A 100 -7.09 16.59 5.15
CA VAL A 100 -8.20 17.11 4.35
C VAL A 100 -8.89 18.15 5.23
N LEU A 101 -8.78 19.40 4.82
CA LEU A 101 -9.47 20.53 5.40
C LEU A 101 -10.96 20.18 5.54
N GLN A 102 -11.48 20.18 6.77
CA GLN A 102 -12.90 20.46 6.98
C GLN A 102 -13.10 21.92 6.56
N LEU A 103 -13.44 22.13 5.29
CA LEU A 103 -14.09 23.35 4.82
C LEU A 103 -15.59 23.11 4.78
#